data_AF-A0A4Y9JU00-F1
#
_entry.id   AF-A0A4Y9JU00-F1
#
_cell.length_a   1.000
_cell.length_b   1.000
_cell.length_c   1.000
_cell.angle_alpha   90.00
_cell.angle_beta   90.00
_cell.angle_gamma   90.00
#
_symmetry.space_group_name_H-M   'P 1'
#
loop_
_entity.id
_entity.type
_entity.pdbx_description
1 polymer ?
#
loop_
_entity_poly.entity_id
_entity_poly.type
_entity_poly.pdbx_seq_one_letter_code
_entity_poly.pdbx_strand_id
1 'polypeptide(L)'
;MATRLMTICHALISNAHLGISEKESYFEVHFLNARNEISEIERALGIELKRVREESPAGRLYTRYLVADSEQVHKIANFYNGKLKANRYRKGYTELTLISESQIQRANGLLGHQ
;
A
#
# COMPACT_ATOMS: atom_id res chain seq x y z
N MET A 1 9.74 -13.38 -3.66
CA MET A 1 9.68 -12.05 -3.04
C MET A 1 8.61 -11.29 -3.78
N ALA A 2 7.61 -10.76 -3.07
CA ALA A 2 6.58 -9.92 -3.68
C ALA A 2 7.24 -8.73 -4.40
N THR A 3 6.64 -8.24 -5.48
CA THR A 3 7.11 -7.00 -6.11
C THR A 3 6.97 -5.84 -5.12
N ARG A 4 7.83 -4.82 -5.26
CA ARG A 4 7.76 -3.58 -4.44
C ARG A 4 6.35 -2.98 -4.46
N LEU A 5 5.74 -2.95 -5.64
CA LEU A 5 4.36 -2.51 -5.87
C LEU A 5 3.35 -3.29 -5.00
N MET A 6 3.44 -4.61 -4.96
CA MET A 6 2.56 -5.45 -4.14
C MET A 6 2.79 -5.27 -2.65
N THR A 7 4.04 -5.06 -2.23
CA THR A 7 4.35 -4.76 -0.83
C THR A 7 3.70 -3.45 -0.39
N ILE A 8 3.75 -2.41 -1.24
CA ILE A 8 3.09 -1.13 -0.96
C ILE A 8 1.57 -1.29 -0.92
N CYS A 9 0.97 -2.01 -1.88
CA CYS A 9 -0.47 -2.28 -1.86
C CYS A 9 -0.88 -2.99 -0.56
N HIS A 10 -0.11 -4.01 -0.13
CA HIS A 10 -0.40 -4.73 1.10
C HIS A 10 -0.30 -3.83 2.35
N ALA A 11 0.71 -2.96 2.41
CA ALA A 11 0.87 -2.00 3.51
C ALA A 11 -0.29 -1.00 3.59
N LEU A 12 -0.70 -0.43 2.45
CA LEU A 12 -1.83 0.49 2.35
C LEU A 12 -3.16 -0.13 2.82
N ILE A 13 -3.35 -1.45 2.67
CA ILE A 13 -4.54 -2.13 3.19
C ILE A 13 -4.38 -2.53 4.66
N SER A 14 -3.22 -3.08 5.04
CA SER A 14 -3.00 -3.60 6.39
C SER A 14 -3.05 -2.51 7.45
N ASN A 15 -2.60 -1.31 7.10
CA ASN A 15 -2.56 -0.14 7.97
C ASN A 15 -3.23 1.07 7.31
N ALA A 16 -4.43 0.93 6.76
CA ALA A 16 -5.10 2.00 5.98
C ALA A 16 -5.11 3.39 6.64
N HIS A 17 -5.30 3.44 7.96
CA HIS A 17 -5.26 4.68 8.75
C HIS A 17 -3.86 5.34 8.88
N LEU A 18 -2.78 4.57 8.77
CA LEU A 18 -1.39 5.07 8.81
C LEU A 18 -0.77 5.16 7.42
N GLY A 19 -1.32 4.42 6.45
CA GLY A 19 -0.81 4.29 5.11
C GLY A 19 0.65 3.85 5.09
N ILE A 20 1.47 4.50 4.26
CA ILE A 20 2.90 4.21 4.16
C ILE A 20 3.73 5.47 3.96
N SER A 21 4.84 5.58 4.69
CA SER A 21 5.82 6.65 4.56
C SER A 21 6.98 6.27 3.65
N GLU A 22 7.54 7.26 2.95
CA GLU A 22 8.83 7.15 2.25
C GLU A 22 9.96 6.73 3.19
N LYS A 23 9.87 7.05 4.49
CA LYS A 23 10.82 6.61 5.52
C LYS A 23 10.70 5.11 5.79
N GLU A 24 9.49 4.63 6.07
CA GLU A 24 9.20 3.20 6.34
C GLU A 24 9.60 2.34 5.14
N SER A 25 9.26 2.83 3.95
CA SER A 25 9.66 2.27 2.67
C SER A 25 11.17 2.07 2.53
N TYR A 26 11.96 3.07 2.92
CA TYR A 26 13.41 3.06 2.83
C TYR A 26 14.06 2.16 3.89
N PHE A 27 13.61 2.25 5.14
CA PHE A 27 14.27 1.59 6.27
C PHE A 27 13.76 0.18 6.57
N GLU A 28 12.45 -0.08 6.40
CA GLU A 28 11.83 -1.35 6.83
C GLU A 28 11.73 -2.35 5.68
N VAL A 29 11.63 -1.84 4.44
CA VAL A 29 11.39 -2.67 3.26
C VAL A 29 12.48 -2.48 2.19
N HIS A 30 13.49 -1.67 2.49
CA HIS A 30 14.68 -1.45 1.67
C HIS A 30 14.39 -1.04 0.21
N PHE A 31 13.37 -0.22 -0.02
CA PHE A 31 13.11 0.37 -1.33
C PHE A 31 13.34 1.89 -1.33
N LEU A 32 14.31 2.32 -2.13
CA LEU A 32 14.66 3.75 -2.35
C LEU A 32 13.56 4.55 -3.05
N ASN A 33 12.64 3.89 -3.74
CA ASN A 33 11.85 4.50 -4.81
C ASN A 33 10.35 4.61 -4.52
N ALA A 34 9.89 4.48 -3.28
CA ALA A 34 8.48 4.41 -2.87
C ALA A 34 7.50 5.27 -3.71
N ARG A 35 7.89 6.51 -3.99
CA ARG A 35 7.15 7.47 -4.80
C ARG A 35 6.83 6.96 -6.22
N ASN A 36 7.73 6.24 -6.86
CA ASN A 36 7.55 5.66 -8.19
C ASN A 36 6.49 4.57 -8.17
N GLU A 37 6.55 3.66 -7.20
CA GLU A 37 5.54 2.62 -7.03
C GLU A 37 4.18 3.21 -6.64
N ILE A 38 4.14 4.26 -5.80
CA ILE A 38 2.91 5.01 -5.53
C ILE A 38 2.33 5.62 -6.81
N SER A 39 3.16 6.30 -7.60
CA SER A 39 2.74 6.90 -8.87
C SER A 39 2.25 5.85 -9.87
N GLU A 40 2.81 4.64 -9.84
CA GLU A 40 2.33 3.51 -10.64
C GLU A 40 0.97 3.00 -10.16
N ILE A 41 0.74 2.89 -8.84
CA ILE A 41 -0.56 2.51 -8.27
C ILE A 41 -1.63 3.54 -8.65
N GLU A 42 -1.35 4.83 -8.44
CA GLU A 42 -2.26 5.94 -8.77
C GLU A 42 -2.65 5.90 -10.25
N ARG A 43 -1.66 5.76 -11.14
CA ARG A 43 -1.89 5.65 -12.59
C ARG A 43 -2.67 4.39 -12.97
N ALA A 44 -2.32 3.23 -12.41
CA ALA A 44 -2.95 1.96 -12.75
C ALA A 44 -4.41 1.87 -12.30
N LEU A 45 -4.76 2.55 -11.20
CA LEU A 45 -6.10 2.49 -10.60
C LEU A 45 -6.95 3.74 -10.87
N GLY A 46 -6.36 4.79 -11.45
CA GLY A 46 -7.03 6.08 -11.63
C GLY A 46 -7.47 6.67 -10.29
N ILE A 47 -6.60 6.60 -9.28
CA ILE A 47 -6.84 7.15 -7.93
C ILE A 47 -5.75 8.15 -7.58
N GLU A 48 -6.01 8.98 -6.57
CA GLU A 48 -5.01 9.84 -5.95
C GLU A 48 -4.97 9.57 -4.44
N LEU A 49 -3.80 9.18 -3.94
CA LEU A 49 -3.60 8.96 -2.51
C LEU A 49 -3.39 10.30 -1.81
N LYS A 50 -3.91 10.40 -0.59
CA LYS A 50 -3.70 11.59 0.24
C LYS A 50 -2.25 11.65 0.69
N ARG A 51 -1.61 12.82 0.53
CA ARG A 51 -0.21 13.04 0.87
C ARG A 51 -0.11 13.90 2.14
N VAL A 52 0.61 13.41 3.14
CA VAL A 52 0.82 14.08 4.43
C VAL A 52 2.32 14.23 4.67
N ARG A 53 2.75 15.39 5.17
CA ARG A 53 4.15 15.62 5.56
C ARG A 53 4.42 14.94 6.90
N GLU A 54 5.50 14.17 6.96
CA GLU A 54 5.98 13.53 8.18
C GLU A 54 7.39 14.02 8.49
N GLU A 55 7.63 14.50 9.70
CA GLU A 55 8.96 14.87 10.16
C GLU A 55 9.54 13.74 11.01
N SER A 56 10.77 13.32 10.68
CA SER A 56 11.51 12.33 11.47
C SER A 56 12.12 12.95 12.73
N PRO A 57 12.51 12.13 13.74
CA PRO A 57 13.19 12.64 14.94
C PRO A 57 14.48 13.43 14.68
N ALA A 58 15.10 13.25 13.50
CA ALA A 58 16.30 13.97 13.06
C ALA A 58 15.99 15.23 12.23
N GLY A 59 14.73 15.68 12.19
CA GLY A 59 14.30 16.88 11.45
C GLY A 59 14.17 16.72 9.93
N ARG A 60 14.29 15.48 9.40
CA ARG A 60 14.11 15.22 7.96
C ARG A 60 12.63 15.09 7.63
N LEU A 61 12.20 15.72 6.55
CA LEU A 61 10.82 15.66 6.03
C LEU A 61 10.65 14.53 5.03
N TYR A 62 9.60 13.73 5.23
CA TYR A 62 9.16 12.63 4.39
C TYR A 62 7.70 12.83 3.97
N THR A 63 7.28 12.11 2.93
CA THR A 63 5.87 12.05 2.53
C THR A 63 5.25 10.74 2.99
N ARG A 64 4.07 10.82 3.61
CA ARG A 64 3.22 9.69 3.95
C ARG A 64 2.02 9.67 3.01
N TYR A 65 1.76 8.51 2.42
CA TYR A 65 0.68 8.27 1.47
C TYR A 65 -0.43 7.50 2.18
N LEU A 66 -1.64 8.04 2.16
CA LEU A 66 -2.82 7.51 2.84
C LEU A 66 -3.90 7.17 1.81
N VAL A 67 -4.65 6.12 2.10
CA VAL A 67 -5.87 5.80 1.36
C VAL A 67 -6.95 6.81 1.77
N ALA A 68 -7.68 7.37 0.81
CA ALA A 68 -8.62 8.46 1.07
C ALA A 68 -10.01 7.95 1.52
N ASP A 69 -10.46 6.83 0.96
CA ASP A 69 -11.83 6.35 1.12
C ASP A 69 -11.93 4.84 0.89
N SER A 70 -13.12 4.31 1.12
CA SER A 70 -13.41 2.89 0.95
C SER A 70 -13.28 2.42 -0.50
N GLU A 71 -13.60 3.28 -1.48
CA GLU A 71 -13.48 2.92 -2.90
C GLU A 71 -12.02 2.63 -3.26
N GLN A 72 -11.09 3.46 -2.76
CA GLN A 72 -9.66 3.24 -2.93
C GLN A 72 -9.17 1.95 -2.26
N VAL A 73 -9.66 1.63 -1.05
CA VAL A 73 -9.36 0.35 -0.37
C VAL A 73 -9.73 -0.83 -1.27
N HIS A 74 -10.95 -0.83 -1.80
CA HIS A 74 -11.42 -1.90 -2.69
C HIS A 74 -10.59 -1.99 -3.98
N LYS A 75 -10.28 -0.85 -4.63
CA LYS A 75 -9.46 -0.83 -5.84
C LYS A 75 -8.07 -1.41 -5.60
N ILE A 76 -7.39 -0.98 -4.53
CA ILE A 76 -6.04 -1.44 -4.19
C ILE A 76 -6.04 -2.93 -3.82
N ALA A 77 -7.00 -3.39 -3.03
CA ALA A 77 -7.12 -4.80 -2.65
C ALA A 77 -7.36 -5.70 -3.87
N ASN A 78 -8.26 -5.30 -4.78
CA ASN A 78 -8.55 -6.02 -6.02
C ASN A 78 -7.33 -6.06 -6.95
N PHE A 79 -6.59 -4.95 -7.04
CA PHE A 79 -5.37 -4.90 -7.83
C PHE A 79 -4.29 -5.84 -7.30
N TYR A 80 -4.05 -5.83 -5.98
CA TYR A 80 -3.12 -6.76 -5.33
C TYR A 80 -3.53 -8.21 -5.60
N ASN A 81 -4.79 -8.55 -5.37
CA ASN A 81 -5.33 -9.89 -5.56
C ASN A 81 -5.24 -10.34 -7.02
N GLY A 82 -5.54 -9.46 -7.98
CA GLY A 82 -5.40 -9.73 -9.41
C GLY A 82 -3.96 -10.02 -9.81
N LYS A 83 -3.01 -9.18 -9.36
CA LYS A 83 -1.58 -9.39 -9.58
C LYS A 83 -1.09 -10.70 -8.96
N LEU A 84 -1.53 -11.02 -7.74
CA LEU A 84 -1.15 -12.25 -7.05
C LEU A 84 -1.66 -13.49 -7.80
N LYS A 85 -2.93 -13.50 -8.21
CA LYS A 85 -3.53 -14.59 -9.00
C LYS A 85 -2.79 -14.80 -10.31
N ALA A 86 -2.48 -13.72 -11.04
CA ALA A 86 -1.76 -13.79 -12.31
C ALA A 86 -0.32 -14.34 -12.19
N ASN A 87 0.29 -14.23 -11.00
CA ASN A 87 1.67 -14.66 -10.75
C ASN A 87 1.76 -15.89 -9.84
N ARG A 88 0.65 -16.59 -9.55
CA ARG A 88 0.55 -17.63 -8.52
C ARG A 88 1.59 -18.75 -8.66
N TYR A 89 1.92 -19.13 -9.90
CA TYR A 89 2.87 -20.21 -10.20
C TYR A 89 4.33 -19.76 -10.22
N ARG A 90 4.62 -18.45 -10.07
CA ARG A 90 5.98 -17.93 -10.05
C ARG A 90 6.60 -18.11 -8.67
N LYS A 91 7.88 -18.52 -8.65
CA LYS A 91 8.66 -18.69 -7.43
C LYS A 91 8.61 -17.40 -6.58
N GLY A 92 8.18 -17.53 -5.34
CA GLY A 92 8.10 -16.42 -4.38
C GLY A 92 6.76 -15.67 -4.32
N TYR A 93 5.72 -16.16 -5.01
CA TYR A 93 4.32 -15.75 -4.86
C TYR A 93 3.44 -16.82 -4.20
N THR A 94 3.96 -18.05 -4.06
CA THR A 94 3.23 -19.20 -3.50
C THR A 94 2.83 -18.99 -2.04
N GLU A 95 3.71 -18.34 -1.28
CA GLU A 95 3.53 -18.06 0.16
C GLU A 95 2.67 -16.81 0.42
N LEU A 96 2.34 -16.03 -0.61
CA LEU A 96 1.53 -14.83 -0.45
C LEU A 96 0.05 -15.20 -0.44
N THR A 97 -0.69 -14.57 0.47
CA THR A 97 -2.14 -14.75 0.63
C THR A 97 -2.89 -13.62 -0.06
N LEU A 98 -4.08 -13.93 -0.57
CA LEU A 98 -5.00 -12.90 -1.05
C LEU A 98 -5.49 -12.06 0.13
N ILE A 99 -5.69 -10.78 -0.12
CA ILE A 99 -6.40 -9.89 0.79
C ILE A 99 -7.85 -10.36 0.86
N SER A 100 -8.30 -10.75 2.05
CA SER A 100 -9.67 -11.23 2.29
C SER A 100 -10.67 -10.08 2.43
N GLU A 101 -11.95 -10.39 2.30
CA GLU A 101 -13.03 -9.43 2.57
C GLU A 101 -13.00 -8.89 3.99
N SER A 102 -12.66 -9.73 4.98
CA SER A 102 -12.50 -9.29 6.37
C SER A 102 -11.37 -8.28 6.56
N GLN A 103 -10.27 -8.40 5.79
CA GLN A 103 -9.19 -7.41 5.80
C GLN A 103 -9.62 -6.10 5.15
N ILE A 104 -10.42 -6.16 4.07
CA ILE A 104 -10.99 -4.97 3.43
C ILE A 104 -11.96 -4.25 4.37
N GLN A 105 -12.86 -4.97 5.03
CA GLN A 105 -13.78 -4.41 6.02
C GLN A 105 -13.04 -3.78 7.19
N ARG A 106 -11.97 -4.42 7.69
CA ARG A 106 -11.11 -3.85 8.72
C ARG A 106 -10.44 -2.55 8.23
N ALA A 107 -9.89 -2.54 7.02
CA ALA A 107 -9.27 -1.35 6.45
C ALA A 107 -10.28 -0.18 6.33
N ASN A 108 -11.49 -0.46 5.86
CA ASN A 108 -12.59 0.51 5.80
C ASN A 108 -12.98 1.04 7.19
N GLY A 109 -13.07 0.15 8.19
CA GLY A 109 -13.34 0.55 9.57
C GLY A 109 -12.27 1.49 10.15
N LEU A 110 -11.00 1.25 9.80
CA LEU A 110 -9.88 2.11 10.22
C LEU A 110 -9.92 3.51 9.58
N LEU A 111 -10.47 3.65 8.38
CA LEU A 111 -10.65 4.96 7.72
C LEU A 111 -11.74 5.80 8.39
N GLY A 112 -12.80 5.16 8.93
CA GLY A 112 -13.89 5.84 9.62
C GLY A 112 -13.52 6.48 10.96
N HIS A 113 -12.28 6.28 11.44
CA HIS A 113 -11.74 6.84 12.67
C HIS A 113 -10.66 7.92 12.44
N GLN A 114 -10.48 8.41 11.20
CA GLN A 114 -9.52 9.46 10.84
C GLN A 114 -10.06 10.89 10.98
#